data_AF-A0A023B7B2-F1
#
_entry.id   AF-A0A023B7B2-F1
#
_cell.length_a   1.000
_cell.length_b   1.000
_cell.length_c   1.000
_cell.angle_alpha   90.00
_cell.angle_beta   90.00
_cell.angle_gamma   90.00
#
_symmetry.space_group_name_H-M   'P 1'
#
loop_
_entity.id
_entity.type
_entity.pdbx_description
1 polymer ?
#
loop_
_entity_poly.entity_id
_entity_poly.type
_entity_poly.pdbx_seq_one_letter_code
_entity_poly.pdbx_strand_id
1 'polypeptide(L)'
;MKFFRKKSTKVPVAAQRCDSHAVVLEQNAHYRAKIQAMQSLGGCKQVETEVVNPFTDSLRHRLFEALWSAVKENHLERFYNGERVEQLVEKHAPFYPAVQSLCRAWNVEHLTSDFFKLVLYDVVFLCSDGPTMATEERIDDAKASIQYLMEVRKQIYGGSAGGVKVRFVNSSYEHDNMQTSQDVECLFAK
;
A
#
# COMPACT_ATOMS: atom_id res chain seq x y z
N MET A 1 62.37 -14.09 -5.86
CA MET A 1 61.00 -13.53 -5.73
C MET A 1 60.07 -14.61 -5.19
N LYS A 2 59.55 -14.46 -3.97
CA LYS A 2 58.63 -15.44 -3.35
C LYS A 2 57.22 -14.85 -3.32
N PHE A 3 56.28 -15.55 -3.94
CA PHE A 3 54.85 -15.21 -3.99
C PHE A 3 54.19 -15.48 -2.64
N PHE A 4 53.49 -14.50 -2.07
CA PHE A 4 52.56 -14.70 -0.95
C PHE A 4 51.14 -14.95 -1.50
N ARG A 5 50.65 -16.17 -1.31
CA ARG A 5 49.28 -16.59 -1.60
C ARG A 5 48.40 -16.23 -0.38
N LYS A 6 47.55 -15.19 -0.48
CA LYS A 6 46.49 -14.95 0.52
C LYS A 6 45.38 -15.98 0.32
N LYS A 7 45.10 -16.79 1.36
CA LYS A 7 43.92 -17.66 1.40
C LYS A 7 42.68 -16.77 1.63
N SER A 8 41.77 -16.77 0.66
CA SER A 8 40.43 -16.16 0.78
C SER A 8 39.54 -17.09 1.60
N THR A 9 39.31 -16.75 2.88
CA THR A 9 38.26 -17.36 3.69
C THR A 9 36.90 -16.85 3.20
N LYS A 10 36.13 -17.74 2.58
CA LYS A 10 34.70 -17.52 2.30
C LYS A 10 33.97 -17.39 3.64
N VAL A 11 33.35 -16.24 3.87
CA VAL A 11 32.30 -16.09 4.89
C VAL A 11 30.99 -16.55 4.24
N PRO A 12 30.23 -17.48 4.86
CA PRO A 12 28.90 -17.82 4.35
C PRO A 12 27.96 -16.64 4.60
N VAL A 13 27.35 -16.12 3.53
CA VAL A 13 26.21 -15.19 3.60
C VAL A 13 25.01 -16.03 4.05
N ALA A 14 24.83 -16.10 5.37
CA ALA A 14 23.61 -16.65 5.95
C ALA A 14 22.46 -15.68 5.70
N ALA A 15 21.34 -16.26 5.27
CA ALA A 15 20.09 -15.59 4.95
C ALA A 15 19.64 -14.65 6.07
N GLN A 16 19.59 -13.36 5.76
CA GLN A 16 18.88 -12.36 6.56
C GLN A 16 17.73 -11.84 5.68
N ARG A 17 16.77 -12.73 5.42
CA ARG A 17 15.53 -12.45 4.71
C ARG A 17 14.39 -12.79 5.64
N CYS A 18 13.49 -11.81 5.81
CA CYS A 18 12.13 -11.93 6.32
C CYS A 18 11.93 -11.99 7.85
N ASP A 19 11.98 -10.82 8.51
CA ASP A 19 11.27 -10.60 9.79
C ASP A 19 10.26 -9.43 9.73
N SER A 20 10.39 -8.53 8.76
CA SER A 20 9.56 -7.30 8.69
C SER A 20 8.07 -7.59 8.47
N HIS A 21 7.76 -8.59 7.62
CA HIS A 21 6.39 -8.98 7.33
C HIS A 21 5.75 -9.77 8.48
N ALA A 22 6.56 -10.58 9.19
CA ALA A 22 6.11 -11.31 10.38
C ALA A 22 5.75 -10.34 11.51
N VAL A 23 6.58 -9.33 11.76
CA VAL A 23 6.33 -8.30 12.77
C VAL A 23 5.07 -7.48 12.47
N VAL A 24 4.84 -7.12 11.20
CA VAL A 24 3.63 -6.38 10.77
C VAL A 24 2.37 -7.24 10.89
N LEU A 25 2.44 -8.52 10.50
CA LEU A 25 1.32 -9.45 10.66
C LEU A 25 1.02 -9.72 12.14
N GLU A 26 2.05 -9.83 12.99
CA GLU A 26 1.91 -10.08 14.42
C GLU A 26 1.31 -8.87 15.14
N GLN A 27 1.74 -7.65 14.81
CA GLN A 27 1.11 -6.42 15.31
C GLN A 27 -0.36 -6.33 14.87
N ASN A 28 -0.65 -6.58 13.60
CA ASN A 28 -2.03 -6.57 13.09
C ASN A 28 -2.91 -7.66 13.72
N ALA A 29 -2.35 -8.85 13.97
CA ALA A 29 -3.04 -9.93 14.67
C ALA A 29 -3.28 -9.59 16.15
N HIS A 30 -2.31 -8.96 16.82
CA HIS A 30 -2.45 -8.47 18.19
C HIS A 30 -3.59 -7.45 18.31
N TYR A 31 -3.67 -6.49 17.37
CA TYR A 31 -4.75 -5.52 17.36
C TYR A 31 -6.13 -6.17 17.12
N ARG A 32 -6.22 -7.14 16.19
CA ARG A 32 -7.46 -7.89 15.91
C ARG A 32 -7.92 -8.72 17.11
N ALA A 33 -7.01 -9.46 17.74
CA ALA A 33 -7.31 -10.28 18.92
C ALA A 33 -7.78 -9.44 20.11
N LYS A 34 -7.18 -8.26 20.31
CA LYS A 34 -7.58 -7.32 21.37
C LYS A 34 -9.00 -6.77 21.14
N ILE A 35 -9.34 -6.43 19.90
CA ILE A 35 -10.70 -5.98 19.53
C ILE A 35 -11.74 -7.08 19.79
N GLN A 36 -11.42 -8.32 19.39
CA GLN A 36 -12.32 -9.46 19.53
C GLN A 36 -12.52 -9.89 21.00
N ALA A 37 -11.47 -9.76 21.84
CA ALA A 37 -11.53 -10.02 23.28
C ALA A 37 -12.34 -8.95 24.04
N MET A 38 -12.35 -7.69 23.57
CA MET A 38 -13.17 -6.63 24.16
C MET A 38 -14.66 -6.79 23.81
N GLN A 39 -14.96 -7.35 22.63
CA GLN A 39 -16.34 -7.62 22.21
C GLN A 39 -16.98 -8.82 22.93
N SER A 40 -16.18 -9.75 23.46
CA SER A 40 -16.67 -10.91 24.22
C SER A 40 -16.78 -10.67 25.73
N LEU A 41 -16.17 -9.60 26.26
CA LEU A 41 -16.23 -9.20 27.67
C LEU A 41 -17.26 -8.09 27.89
N GLY A 42 -18.51 -8.35 27.50
CA GLY A 42 -19.65 -7.53 27.87
C GLY A 42 -19.95 -7.64 29.36
N GLY A 43 -19.31 -6.82 30.18
CA GLY A 43 -19.74 -6.55 31.55
C GLY A 43 -18.63 -6.44 32.60
N CYS A 44 -17.88 -5.32 32.62
CA CYS A 44 -17.47 -4.69 33.88
C CYS A 44 -16.78 -3.34 33.61
N LYS A 45 -17.26 -2.29 34.29
CA LYS A 45 -16.71 -0.93 34.47
C LYS A 45 -15.73 -0.40 33.42
N GLN A 46 -16.19 0.60 32.68
CA GLN A 46 -15.38 1.47 31.83
C GLN A 46 -14.21 2.07 32.63
N VAL A 47 -13.05 1.45 32.50
CA VAL A 47 -11.78 2.14 32.61
C VAL A 47 -11.44 2.49 31.17
N GLU A 48 -11.72 3.72 30.76
CA GLU A 48 -11.22 4.30 29.52
C GLU A 48 -9.68 4.29 29.60
N THR A 49 -9.09 3.15 29.25
CA THR A 49 -7.72 3.15 28.76
C THR A 49 -7.82 3.69 27.36
N GLU A 50 -7.69 5.02 27.23
CA GLU A 50 -7.40 5.65 25.94
C GLU A 50 -6.23 4.88 25.33
N VAL A 51 -6.55 4.04 24.33
CA VAL A 51 -5.54 3.52 23.43
C VAL A 51 -5.14 4.72 22.58
N VAL A 52 -4.28 5.57 23.15
CA VAL A 52 -3.66 6.66 22.42
C VAL A 52 -2.77 6.00 21.38
N ASN A 53 -3.31 5.83 20.18
CA ASN A 53 -2.49 5.47 19.03
C ASN A 53 -1.46 6.62 18.91
N PRO A 54 -0.15 6.35 19.05
CA PRO A 54 0.87 7.38 19.27
C PRO A 54 1.05 8.36 18.10
N PHE A 55 0.28 8.18 17.03
CA PHE A 55 0.28 9.01 15.84
C PHE A 55 -0.97 9.86 15.68
N THR A 56 -1.94 9.82 16.59
CA THR A 56 -3.32 10.19 16.29
C THR A 56 -3.53 11.62 15.79
N ASP A 57 -3.08 12.65 16.50
CA ASP A 57 -3.50 14.00 16.11
C ASP A 57 -2.58 14.63 15.05
N SER A 58 -1.27 14.42 15.17
CA SER A 58 -0.30 14.98 14.21
C SER A 58 -0.31 14.26 12.86
N LEU A 59 -0.60 12.95 12.82
CA LEU A 59 -0.73 12.24 11.55
C LEU A 59 -2.05 12.61 10.86
N ARG A 60 -3.16 12.61 11.60
CA ARG A 60 -4.45 12.95 11.03
C ARG A 60 -4.46 14.36 10.47
N HIS A 61 -3.89 15.32 11.20
CA HIS A 61 -3.73 16.67 10.67
C HIS A 61 -2.90 16.69 9.38
N ARG A 62 -1.74 16.02 9.33
CA ARG A 62 -0.92 15.95 8.10
C ARG A 62 -1.64 15.28 6.93
N LEU A 63 -2.39 14.22 7.19
CA LEU A 63 -3.20 13.55 6.19
C LEU A 63 -4.33 14.44 5.70
N PHE A 64 -5.00 15.15 6.60
CA PHE A 64 -6.03 16.12 6.24
C PHE A 64 -5.46 17.18 5.32
N GLU A 65 -4.34 17.82 5.68
CA GLU A 65 -3.68 18.82 4.84
C GLU A 65 -3.30 18.25 3.47
N ALA A 66 -2.72 17.03 3.42
CA ALA A 66 -2.34 16.39 2.16
C ALA A 66 -3.54 16.10 1.25
N LEU A 67 -4.65 15.60 1.81
CA LEU A 67 -5.87 15.32 1.06
C LEU A 67 -6.59 16.61 0.66
N TRP A 68 -6.65 17.60 1.55
CA TRP A 68 -7.29 18.88 1.29
C TRP A 68 -6.56 19.67 0.20
N SER A 69 -5.22 19.70 0.24
CA SER A 69 -4.40 20.27 -0.84
C SER A 69 -4.71 19.58 -2.17
N ALA A 70 -4.77 18.24 -2.19
CA ALA A 70 -5.11 17.49 -3.39
C ALA A 70 -6.53 17.80 -3.90
N VAL A 71 -7.51 17.97 -3.01
CA VAL A 71 -8.87 18.38 -3.37
C VAL A 71 -8.87 19.76 -4.04
N LYS A 72 -8.11 20.71 -3.50
CA LYS A 72 -8.00 22.08 -4.06
C LYS A 72 -7.25 22.11 -5.39
N GLU A 73 -6.12 21.44 -5.47
CA GLU A 73 -5.28 21.37 -6.67
C GLU A 73 -5.99 20.70 -7.85
N ASN A 74 -6.82 19.68 -7.58
CA ASN A 74 -7.51 18.91 -8.62
C ASN A 74 -8.97 19.31 -8.80
N HIS A 75 -9.41 20.42 -8.19
CA HIS A 75 -10.77 20.97 -8.29
C HIS A 75 -11.89 19.96 -7.92
N LEU A 76 -11.67 19.18 -6.86
CA LEU A 76 -12.58 18.13 -6.43
C LEU A 76 -13.60 18.59 -5.37
N GLU A 77 -13.72 19.89 -5.11
CA GLU A 77 -14.58 20.40 -4.02
C GLU A 77 -16.06 20.04 -4.17
N ARG A 78 -16.51 19.80 -5.40
CA ARG A 78 -17.87 19.32 -5.68
C ARG A 78 -18.14 17.93 -5.08
N PHE A 79 -17.10 17.10 -4.96
CA PHE A 79 -17.19 15.73 -4.43
C PHE A 79 -16.79 15.66 -2.96
N TYR A 80 -15.84 16.49 -2.54
CA TYR A 80 -15.28 16.49 -1.19
C TYR A 80 -15.31 17.87 -0.55
N ASN A 81 -16.09 18.01 0.51
CA ASN A 81 -16.01 19.15 1.43
C ASN A 81 -15.09 18.79 2.62
N GLY A 82 -14.79 19.75 3.50
CA GLY A 82 -13.91 19.53 4.65
C GLY A 82 -14.33 18.33 5.51
N GLU A 83 -15.62 18.24 5.85
CA GLU A 83 -16.18 17.13 6.65
C GLU A 83 -15.96 15.75 5.98
N ARG A 84 -16.18 15.63 4.66
CA ARG A 84 -15.92 14.39 3.92
C ARG A 84 -14.43 14.02 3.92
N VAL A 85 -13.54 15.01 3.86
CA VAL A 85 -12.10 14.76 3.94
C VAL A 85 -11.71 14.30 5.35
N GLU A 86 -12.26 14.89 6.40
CA GLU A 86 -12.06 14.41 7.78
C GLU A 86 -12.52 12.96 7.94
N GLN A 87 -13.68 12.61 7.41
CA GLN A 87 -14.18 11.22 7.43
C GLN A 87 -13.24 10.25 6.71
N LEU A 88 -12.64 10.66 5.58
CA LEU A 88 -11.62 9.85 4.89
C LEU A 88 -10.36 9.70 5.74
N VAL A 89 -9.91 10.77 6.39
CA VAL A 89 -8.74 10.73 7.29
C VAL A 89 -8.99 9.75 8.44
N GLU A 90 -10.12 9.84 9.13
CA GLU A 90 -10.44 8.91 10.23
C GLU A 90 -10.51 7.46 9.77
N LYS A 91 -11.11 7.23 8.59
CA LYS A 91 -11.20 5.89 8.01
C LYS A 91 -9.85 5.31 7.63
N HIS A 92 -8.93 6.12 7.10
CA HIS A 92 -7.71 5.64 6.45
C HIS A 92 -6.42 5.81 7.28
N ALA A 93 -6.39 6.73 8.25
CA ALA A 93 -5.25 6.95 9.13
C ALA A 93 -4.73 5.68 9.85
N PRO A 94 -5.58 4.73 10.31
CA PRO A 94 -5.09 3.48 10.92
C PRO A 94 -4.18 2.65 10.02
N PHE A 95 -4.29 2.80 8.69
CA PHE A 95 -3.51 2.04 7.71
C PHE A 95 -2.20 2.72 7.30
N TYR A 96 -1.97 3.96 7.75
CA TYR A 96 -0.77 4.72 7.39
C TYR A 96 0.55 4.01 7.71
N PRO A 97 0.74 3.38 8.88
CA PRO A 97 1.99 2.69 9.19
C PRO A 97 2.30 1.53 8.22
N ALA A 98 1.27 0.83 7.75
CA ALA A 98 1.44 -0.27 6.80
C ALA A 98 1.92 0.23 5.43
N VAL A 99 1.32 1.33 4.93
CA VAL A 99 1.76 1.98 3.68
C VAL A 99 3.15 2.59 3.83
N GLN A 100 3.46 3.21 4.98
CA GLN A 100 4.79 3.76 5.25
C GLN A 100 5.87 2.68 5.24
N SER A 101 5.59 1.52 5.88
CA SER A 101 6.49 0.37 5.88
C SER A 101 6.75 -0.15 4.45
N LEU A 102 5.70 -0.21 3.63
CA LEU A 102 5.81 -0.58 2.22
C LEU A 102 6.69 0.40 1.43
N CYS A 103 6.44 1.70 1.59
CA CYS A 103 7.22 2.75 0.91
C CYS A 103 8.69 2.74 1.35
N ARG A 104 8.98 2.43 2.62
CA ARG A 104 10.36 2.23 3.11
C ARG A 104 11.03 1.05 2.41
N ALA A 105 10.35 -0.08 2.27
CA ALA A 105 10.90 -1.25 1.57
C ALA A 105 11.25 -0.95 0.10
N TRP A 106 10.52 -0.01 -0.51
CA TRP A 106 10.75 0.45 -1.89
C TRP A 106 11.67 1.67 -1.99
N ASN A 107 12.24 2.16 -0.88
CA ASN A 107 13.07 3.37 -0.82
C ASN A 107 12.35 4.65 -1.31
N VAL A 108 11.03 4.74 -1.11
CA VAL A 108 10.19 5.89 -1.49
C VAL A 108 9.32 6.39 -0.34
N GLU A 109 9.82 6.32 0.91
CA GLU A 109 9.05 6.72 2.11
C GLU A 109 8.45 8.14 2.01
N HIS A 110 9.13 9.06 1.32
CA HIS A 110 8.65 10.43 1.10
C HIS A 110 7.31 10.51 0.34
N LEU A 111 6.96 9.47 -0.44
CA LEU A 111 5.70 9.40 -1.19
C LEU A 111 4.54 8.82 -0.38
N THR A 112 4.73 8.48 0.91
CA THR A 112 3.69 7.82 1.71
C THR A 112 2.39 8.64 1.73
N SER A 113 2.48 9.95 1.95
CA SER A 113 1.30 10.82 1.96
C SER A 113 0.67 10.98 0.57
N ASP A 114 1.47 10.92 -0.50
CA ASP A 114 0.95 10.98 -1.87
C ASP A 114 0.13 9.75 -2.23
N PHE A 115 0.56 8.56 -1.80
CA PHE A 115 -0.24 7.34 -1.99
C PHE A 115 -1.60 7.40 -1.28
N PHE A 116 -1.71 8.09 -0.14
CA PHE A 116 -2.99 8.29 0.52
C PHE A 116 -3.95 9.16 -0.28
N LYS A 117 -3.47 10.03 -1.19
CA LYS A 117 -4.35 10.81 -2.09
C LYS A 117 -5.18 9.91 -3.00
N LEU A 118 -4.77 8.66 -3.23
CA LEU A 118 -5.55 7.67 -4.00
C LEU A 118 -6.92 7.36 -3.38
N VAL A 119 -7.18 7.68 -2.10
CA VAL A 119 -8.52 7.51 -1.49
C VAL A 119 -9.57 8.45 -2.08
N LEU A 120 -9.14 9.51 -2.77
CA LEU A 120 -10.02 10.48 -3.43
C LEU A 120 -10.47 10.03 -4.83
N TYR A 121 -9.95 8.90 -5.33
CA TYR A 121 -10.12 8.51 -6.72
C TYR A 121 -10.48 7.03 -6.87
N ASP A 122 -11.28 6.75 -7.89
CA ASP A 122 -11.30 5.44 -8.53
C ASP A 122 -10.13 5.35 -9.50
N VAL A 123 -9.25 4.38 -9.30
CA VAL A 123 -8.01 4.26 -10.10
C VAL A 123 -8.21 3.28 -11.26
N VAL A 124 -7.92 3.77 -12.48
CA VAL A 124 -7.85 2.97 -13.71
C VAL A 124 -6.43 3.05 -14.26
N PHE A 125 -5.78 1.90 -14.44
CA PHE A 125 -4.46 1.80 -15.04
C PHE A 125 -4.60 1.64 -16.56
N LEU A 126 -4.13 2.62 -17.32
CA LEU A 126 -4.10 2.55 -18.78
C LEU A 126 -2.79 1.91 -19.23
N CYS A 127 -2.87 0.75 -19.87
CA CYS A 127 -1.73 0.01 -20.38
C CYS A 127 -1.66 0.10 -21.91
N SER A 128 -0.48 0.35 -22.45
CA SER A 128 -0.26 0.18 -23.88
C SER A 128 -0.12 -1.31 -24.21
N ASP A 129 -0.67 -1.73 -25.33
CA ASP A 129 -0.57 -3.07 -25.95
C ASP A 129 -0.10 -2.98 -27.41
N GLY A 130 0.49 -1.83 -27.78
CA GLY A 130 1.05 -1.64 -29.11
C GLY A 130 2.37 -2.41 -29.31
N PRO A 131 2.91 -2.45 -30.54
CA PRO A 131 4.14 -3.18 -30.87
C PRO A 131 5.36 -2.81 -30.01
N THR A 132 5.41 -1.58 -29.50
CA THR A 132 6.48 -1.09 -28.62
C THR A 132 6.48 -1.73 -27.23
N MET A 133 5.39 -2.42 -26.86
CA MET A 133 5.25 -3.14 -25.60
C MET A 133 5.63 -4.62 -25.73
N ALA A 134 5.98 -5.10 -26.92
CA ALA A 134 6.26 -6.52 -27.17
C ALA A 134 7.59 -7.02 -26.56
N THR A 135 8.40 -6.13 -25.98
CA THR A 135 9.64 -6.53 -25.31
C THR A 135 9.35 -7.00 -23.89
N GLU A 136 9.97 -8.11 -23.49
CA GLU A 136 9.83 -8.71 -22.14
C GLU A 136 10.01 -7.68 -21.02
N GLU A 137 11.05 -6.84 -21.09
CA GLU A 137 11.32 -5.77 -20.11
C GLU A 137 10.14 -4.81 -19.93
N ARG A 138 9.43 -4.45 -21.01
CA ARG A 138 8.30 -3.51 -20.95
C ARG A 138 7.06 -4.14 -20.35
N ILE A 139 6.86 -5.42 -20.64
CA ILE A 139 5.78 -6.21 -20.04
C ILE A 139 6.05 -6.36 -18.54
N ASP A 140 7.28 -6.70 -18.16
CA ASP A 140 7.67 -6.85 -16.77
C ASP A 140 7.55 -5.53 -15.98
N ASP A 141 7.95 -4.40 -16.57
CA ASP A 141 7.75 -3.07 -15.98
C ASP A 141 6.27 -2.75 -15.76
N ALA A 142 5.41 -3.08 -16.73
CA ALA A 142 3.98 -2.87 -16.63
C ALA A 142 3.36 -3.76 -15.54
N LYS A 143 3.75 -5.04 -15.48
CA LYS A 143 3.35 -5.97 -14.42
C LYS A 143 3.75 -5.44 -13.04
N ALA A 144 5.00 -5.02 -12.87
CA ALA A 144 5.51 -4.49 -11.61
C ALA A 144 4.74 -3.23 -11.18
N SER A 145 4.48 -2.31 -12.10
CA SER A 145 3.73 -1.08 -11.84
C SER A 145 2.31 -1.37 -11.35
N ILE A 146 1.62 -2.32 -11.98
CA ILE A 146 0.27 -2.74 -11.57
C ILE A 146 0.33 -3.43 -10.20
N GLN A 147 1.32 -4.30 -9.96
CA GLN A 147 1.50 -4.96 -8.67
C GLN A 147 1.73 -3.97 -7.52
N TYR A 148 2.56 -2.94 -7.72
CA TYR A 148 2.78 -1.90 -6.71
C TYR A 148 1.50 -1.14 -6.37
N LEU A 149 0.73 -0.75 -7.38
CA LEU A 149 -0.54 -0.07 -7.17
C LEU A 149 -1.54 -0.95 -6.40
N MET A 150 -1.60 -2.25 -6.75
CA MET A 150 -2.44 -3.22 -6.05
C MET A 150 -2.05 -3.37 -4.59
N GLU A 151 -0.75 -3.47 -4.30
CA GLU A 151 -0.24 -3.63 -2.95
C GLU A 151 -0.53 -2.39 -2.09
N VAL A 152 -0.27 -1.19 -2.62
CA VAL A 152 -0.61 0.07 -1.94
C VAL A 152 -2.11 0.16 -1.65
N ARG A 153 -2.98 -0.09 -2.64
CA ARG A 153 -4.44 -0.08 -2.41
C ARG A 153 -4.84 -1.11 -1.36
N LYS A 154 -4.28 -2.31 -1.41
CA LYS A 154 -4.58 -3.35 -0.42
C LYS A 154 -4.27 -2.85 0.98
N GLN A 155 -3.14 -2.17 1.20
CA GLN A 155 -2.79 -1.62 2.49
C GLN A 155 -3.72 -0.48 2.92
N ILE A 156 -3.99 0.50 2.05
CA ILE A 156 -4.85 1.68 2.34
C ILE A 156 -6.26 1.29 2.78
N TYR A 157 -6.79 0.18 2.26
CA TYR A 157 -8.14 -0.31 2.53
C TYR A 157 -8.16 -1.54 3.46
N GLY A 158 -7.06 -1.85 4.16
CA GLY A 158 -6.99 -2.93 5.15
C GLY A 158 -7.25 -4.33 4.57
N GLY A 159 -6.99 -4.54 3.28
CA GLY A 159 -7.24 -5.79 2.57
C GLY A 159 -8.65 -5.93 1.97
N SER A 160 -9.54 -4.94 2.17
CA SER A 160 -10.94 -4.98 1.69
C SER A 160 -11.20 -4.14 0.43
N ALA A 161 -10.16 -3.72 -0.29
CA ALA A 161 -10.31 -2.82 -1.44
C ALA A 161 -11.02 -3.50 -2.62
N GLY A 162 -11.87 -2.75 -3.32
CA GLY A 162 -12.17 -3.04 -4.73
C GLY A 162 -10.86 -3.03 -5.51
N GLY A 163 -10.63 -4.02 -6.37
CA GLY A 163 -9.33 -4.22 -7.00
C GLY A 163 -8.96 -3.11 -8.00
N VAL A 164 -7.77 -3.22 -8.57
CA VAL A 164 -7.31 -2.29 -9.63
C VAL A 164 -8.05 -2.61 -10.93
N LYS A 165 -8.45 -1.56 -11.65
CA LYS A 165 -9.03 -1.66 -12.99
C LYS A 165 -7.94 -1.40 -14.01
N VAL A 166 -7.83 -2.22 -15.04
CA VAL A 166 -6.87 -2.06 -16.14
C VAL A 166 -7.61 -1.97 -17.46
N ARG A 167 -7.16 -1.06 -18.32
CA ARG A 167 -7.67 -0.88 -19.68
C ARG A 167 -6.50 -0.82 -20.65
N PHE A 168 -6.64 -1.47 -21.80
CA PHE A 168 -5.65 -1.40 -22.86
C PHE A 168 -6.00 -0.34 -23.88
N VAL A 169 -4.99 0.39 -24.37
CA VAL A 169 -5.20 1.56 -25.22
C VAL A 169 -5.61 1.16 -26.64
N ASN A 170 -4.99 0.12 -27.22
CA ASN A 170 -5.19 -0.25 -28.62
C ASN A 170 -6.12 -1.45 -28.80
N SER A 171 -6.63 -2.02 -27.72
CA SER A 171 -7.62 -3.09 -27.75
C SER A 171 -8.80 -2.81 -26.83
N SER A 172 -9.93 -3.46 -27.10
CA SER A 172 -11.10 -3.45 -26.23
C SER A 172 -10.93 -4.37 -25.01
N TYR A 173 -9.71 -4.78 -24.68
CA TYR A 173 -9.46 -5.67 -23.56
C TYR A 173 -9.45 -4.88 -22.26
N GLU A 174 -10.22 -5.37 -21.29
CA GLU A 174 -10.42 -4.74 -20.00
C GLU A 174 -10.36 -5.79 -18.91
N HIS A 175 -9.86 -5.40 -17.74
CA HIS A 175 -9.95 -6.21 -16.55
C HIS A 175 -10.26 -5.35 -15.32
N ASP A 176 -11.17 -5.82 -14.48
CA ASP A 176 -11.63 -5.12 -13.29
C ASP A 176 -11.35 -5.96 -12.06
N ASN A 177 -11.22 -5.28 -10.93
CA ASN A 177 -11.08 -5.88 -9.61
C ASN A 177 -9.87 -6.82 -9.47
N MET A 178 -8.73 -6.48 -10.07
CA MET A 178 -7.48 -7.22 -9.85
C MET A 178 -7.00 -7.10 -8.41
N GLN A 179 -6.70 -8.24 -7.77
CA GLN A 179 -6.35 -8.35 -6.35
C GLN A 179 -5.07 -9.15 -6.07
N THR A 180 -4.63 -10.00 -6.99
CA THR A 180 -3.47 -10.88 -6.81
C THR A 180 -2.41 -10.70 -7.90
N SER A 181 -1.17 -11.06 -7.60
CA SER A 181 -0.10 -11.14 -8.62
C SER A 181 -0.44 -12.13 -9.72
N GLN A 182 -1.21 -13.18 -9.41
CA GLN A 182 -1.68 -14.13 -10.41
C GLN A 182 -2.64 -13.48 -11.42
N ASP A 183 -3.49 -12.55 -10.98
CA ASP A 183 -4.37 -11.78 -11.88
C ASP A 183 -3.54 -10.98 -12.89
N VAL A 184 -2.42 -10.42 -12.43
CA VAL A 184 -1.46 -9.69 -13.27
C VAL A 184 -0.80 -10.62 -14.29
N GLU A 185 -0.33 -11.80 -13.87
CA GLU A 185 0.25 -12.76 -14.81
C GLU A 185 -0.76 -13.20 -15.87
N CYS A 186 -2.00 -13.49 -15.46
CA CYS A 186 -3.09 -13.86 -16.36
C CYS A 186 -3.43 -12.72 -17.35
N LEU A 187 -3.28 -11.46 -16.94
CA LEU A 187 -3.54 -10.29 -17.79
C LEU A 187 -2.60 -10.22 -18.99
N PHE A 188 -1.32 -10.58 -18.80
CA PHE A 188 -0.26 -10.47 -19.81
C PHE A 188 0.14 -11.81 -20.46
N ALA A 189 -0.47 -12.92 -20.08
CA ALA A 189 -0.19 -14.24 -20.68
C ALA A 189 -0.81 -14.47 -22.07
N LYS A 190 -1.18 -13.39 -22.79
CA LYS A 190 -1.79 -13.43 -24.11
C LYS A 190 -0.77 -13.21 -25.22
#